data_AF-A0A662G2J8-F1
#
_entry.id   AF-A0A662G2J8-F1
#
_cell.length_a   1.000
_cell.length_b   1.000
_cell.length_c   1.000
_cell.angle_alpha   90.00
_cell.angle_beta   90.00
_cell.angle_gamma   90.00
#
_symmetry.space_group_name_H-M   'P 1'
#
loop_
_entity.id
_entity.type
_entity.pdbx_description
1 polymer ?
#
loop_
_entity_poly.entity_id
_entity_poly.type
_entity_poly.pdbx_seq_one_letter_code
_entity_poly.pdbx_strand_id
1 'polypeptide(L)'
;MIEAAVSSWEDAKNLILRETERRLDGRVEDCWIDTIRLEQHKDGDIWVVSLKAILKKGFSKKGYLISAKVDSISGEIKEFEARPAR
;
A
#
# COMPACT_ATOMS: atom_id res chain seq x y z
N MET A 1 -5.45 25.94 3.43
CA MET A 1 -4.42 24.91 3.67
C MET A 1 -5.01 23.64 3.09
N ILE A 2 -4.45 23.09 2.01
CA ILE A 2 -4.95 21.82 1.48
C ILE A 2 -4.40 20.77 2.45
N GLU A 3 -5.27 20.17 3.25
CA GLU A 3 -4.89 19.08 4.14
C GLU A 3 -4.61 17.84 3.27
N ALA A 4 -3.43 17.26 3.44
CA ALA A 4 -3.08 16.01 2.76
C ALA A 4 -4.00 14.89 3.27
N ALA A 5 -4.73 14.22 2.37
CA ALA A 5 -5.53 13.03 2.72
C ALA A 5 -4.66 11.91 3.32
N VAL A 6 -3.38 11.85 2.94
CA VAL A 6 -2.39 10.92 3.48
C VAL A 6 -1.24 11.73 4.06
N SER A 7 -1.41 12.09 5.33
CA SER A 7 -0.45 12.93 6.07
C SER A 7 0.76 12.13 6.60
N SER A 8 0.63 10.80 6.70
CA SER A 8 1.64 9.92 7.30
C SER A 8 1.88 8.66 6.49
N TRP A 9 3.09 8.11 6.61
CA TRP A 9 3.47 6.82 6.03
C TRP A 9 2.58 5.66 6.51
N GLU A 10 2.03 5.76 7.73
CA GLU A 10 1.09 4.80 8.31
C GLU A 10 -0.27 4.81 7.59
N ASP A 11 -0.76 5.98 7.19
CA ASP A 11 -1.99 6.11 6.39
C ASP A 11 -1.79 5.50 5.00
N ALA A 12 -0.66 5.80 4.36
CA ALA A 12 -0.29 5.22 3.06
C ALA A 12 -0.26 3.68 3.15
N LYS A 13 0.41 3.15 4.17
CA LYS A 13 0.45 1.71 4.46
C LYS A 13 -0.96 1.14 4.62
N ASN A 14 -1.80 1.75 5.46
CA ASN A 14 -3.15 1.23 5.74
C ASN A 14 -4.04 1.24 4.49
N LEU A 15 -3.96 2.27 3.66
CA LEU A 15 -4.65 2.34 2.37
C LEU A 15 -4.25 1.18 1.46
N ILE A 16 -2.95 0.93 1.33
CA ILE A 16 -2.41 -0.12 0.46
C ILE A 16 -2.81 -1.51 0.97
N LEU A 17 -2.77 -1.73 2.30
CA LEU A 17 -3.20 -3.00 2.87
C LEU A 17 -4.68 -3.27 2.61
N ARG A 18 -5.55 -2.28 2.82
CA ARG A 18 -6.99 -2.39 2.54
C ARG A 18 -7.25 -2.68 1.06
N GLU A 19 -6.56 -1.98 0.16
CA GLU A 19 -6.67 -2.24 -1.28
C GLU A 19 -6.14 -3.63 -1.65
N THR A 20 -5.09 -4.11 -0.98
CA THR A 20 -4.56 -5.46 -1.17
C THR A 20 -5.57 -6.52 -0.75
N GLU A 21 -6.19 -6.38 0.42
CA GLU A 21 -7.23 -7.28 0.91
C GLU A 21 -8.42 -7.33 -0.07
N ARG A 22 -8.83 -6.16 -0.57
CA ARG A 22 -9.93 -6.01 -1.53
C ARG A 22 -9.62 -6.65 -2.89
N ARG A 23 -8.42 -6.43 -3.44
CA ARG A 23 -8.05 -6.93 -4.78
C ARG A 23 -7.71 -8.42 -4.80
N LEU A 24 -7.11 -8.93 -3.73
CA LEU A 24 -6.67 -10.33 -3.65
C LEU A 24 -7.70 -11.24 -2.97
N ASP A 25 -8.80 -10.69 -2.47
CA ASP A 25 -9.87 -11.41 -1.79
C ASP A 25 -9.30 -12.29 -0.67
N GLY A 26 -8.68 -11.63 0.31
CA GLY A 26 -8.03 -12.25 1.45
C GLY A 26 -7.81 -11.26 2.58
N ARG A 27 -7.50 -11.76 3.78
CA ARG A 27 -7.23 -10.92 4.95
C ARG A 27 -5.73 -10.85 5.20
N VAL A 28 -5.20 -9.65 5.39
CA VAL A 28 -3.79 -9.48 5.77
C VAL A 28 -3.64 -9.95 7.21
N GLU A 29 -2.78 -10.95 7.43
CA GLU A 29 -2.41 -11.43 8.76
C GLU A 29 -1.14 -10.75 9.28
N ASP A 30 -0.16 -10.53 8.39
CA ASP A 30 1.11 -9.93 8.73
C ASP A 30 1.63 -9.05 7.58
N CYS A 31 2.44 -8.05 7.89
CA CYS A 31 2.98 -7.09 6.93
C CYS A 31 4.33 -6.53 7.39
N TRP A 32 5.30 -6.52 6.48
CA TRP A 32 6.61 -5.89 6.65
C TRP A 32 6.80 -4.79 5.61
N ILE A 33 7.13 -3.58 6.06
CA ILE A 33 7.54 -2.50 5.17
C ILE A 33 8.93 -2.84 4.63
N ASP A 34 9.08 -2.86 3.31
CA ASP A 34 10.38 -3.03 2.65
C ASP A 34 11.00 -1.67 2.36
N THR A 35 10.22 -0.76 1.75
CA THR A 35 10.61 0.62 1.48
C THR A 35 9.40 1.53 1.59
N ILE A 36 9.59 2.71 2.18
CA ILE A 36 8.60 3.79 2.15
C ILE A 36 9.30 5.13 1.95
N ARG A 37 8.83 5.90 0.98
CA ARG A 37 9.38 7.22 0.67
C ARG A 37 8.30 8.15 0.15
N LEU A 38 8.48 9.44 0.40
CA LEU A 38 7.65 10.51 -0.16
C LEU A 38 8.44 11.17 -1.29
N GLU A 39 7.92 11.08 -2.52
CA GLU A 39 8.48 11.77 -3.68
C GLU A 39 7.70 13.07 -3.88
N GLN A 40 8.40 14.20 -3.92
CA GLN A 40 7.76 15.51 -4.13
C GLN A 40 7.53 15.74 -5.62
N HIS A 41 6.29 15.93 -6.02
CA HIS A 41 5.94 16.30 -7.41
C HIS A 41 5.22 17.65 -7.44
N LYS A 42 5.31 18.34 -8.59
CA LYS A 42 4.69 19.65 -8.79
C LYS A 42 3.16 19.65 -8.61
N ASP A 43 2.52 18.51 -8.84
CA ASP A 43 1.07 18.32 -8.76
C ASP A 43 0.60 17.69 -7.44
N GLY A 44 1.52 17.40 -6.51
CA GLY A 44 1.22 16.76 -5.23
C GLY A 44 2.27 15.72 -4.86
N ASP A 45 2.54 15.54 -3.56
CA ASP A 45 3.54 14.56 -3.13
C ASP A 45 3.00 13.13 -3.30
N ILE A 46 3.86 12.19 -3.70
CA ILE A 46 3.50 10.80 -3.96
C ILE A 46 4.22 9.90 -2.96
N TRP A 47 3.45 9.16 -2.18
CA TRP A 47 3.96 8.08 -1.33
C TRP A 47 4.26 6.86 -2.19
N VAL A 48 5.53 6.48 -2.26
CA VAL A 48 5.95 5.23 -2.89
C VAL A 48 6.24 4.23 -1.79
N VAL A 49 5.47 3.14 -1.79
CA VAL A 49 5.47 2.15 -0.72
C VAL A 49 5.65 0.78 -1.32
N SER A 50 6.64 0.05 -0.81
CA SER A 50 6.87 -1.35 -1.08
C SER A 50 6.81 -2.10 0.24
N LEU A 51 5.96 -3.12 0.30
CA LEU A 51 5.77 -3.94 1.50
C LEU A 51 5.55 -5.40 1.13
N LYS A 52 5.82 -6.29 2.08
CA LYS A 52 5.52 -7.70 1.98
C LYS A 52 4.35 -7.98 2.92
N ALA A 53 3.29 -8.64 2.44
CA ALA A 53 2.16 -9.01 3.29
C ALA A 53 1.86 -10.50 3.17
N ILE A 54 1.52 -11.13 4.29
CA ILE A 54 0.91 -12.47 4.28
C ILE A 54 -0.60 -12.30 4.23
N LEU A 55 -1.20 -12.78 3.16
CA LEU A 55 -2.65 -12.87 3.04
C LEU A 55 -3.12 -14.27 3.40
N LYS A 56 -4.16 -14.33 4.22
CA LYS A 56 -4.90 -15.53 4.53
C LYS A 56 -6.19 -15.56 3.71
N LYS A 57 -6.36 -16.64 2.95
CA LYS A 57 -7.57 -16.95 2.21
C LYS A 57 -8.08 -18.31 2.65
N GLY A 58 -9.13 -18.32 3.46
CA GLY A 58 -9.62 -19.52 4.14
C GLY A 58 -8.53 -20.14 5.03
N PHE A 59 -8.11 -21.36 4.72
CA PHE A 59 -7.04 -22.09 5.43
C PHE A 59 -5.64 -21.90 4.83
N SER A 60 -5.54 -21.27 3.64
CA SER A 60 -4.25 -21.05 2.97
C SER A 60 -3.68 -19.69 3.31
N LYS A 61 -2.37 -19.65 3.58
CA LYS A 61 -1.59 -18.42 3.76
C LYS A 61 -0.63 -18.26 2.59
N LYS A 62 -0.52 -17.06 2.05
CA LYS A 62 0.38 -16.77 0.93
C LYS A 62 1.00 -15.39 1.10
N GLY A 63 2.31 -15.32 0.91
CA GLY A 63 3.06 -14.07 0.91
C GLY A 63 2.92 -13.35 -0.43
N TYR A 64 2.84 -12.02 -0.36
CA TYR A 64 2.79 -11.13 -1.50
C TYR A 64 3.77 -9.97 -1.31
N LEU A 65 4.48 -9.64 -2.38
CA LEU A 65 5.21 -8.39 -2.54
C LEU A 65 4.24 -7.38 -3.15
N ILE A 66 4.02 -6.28 -2.45
CA ILE A 66 3.12 -5.21 -2.86
C ILE A 66 3.95 -3.96 -3.10
N SER A 67 3.74 -3.31 -4.23
CA SER A 67 4.33 -2.02 -4.58
C SER A 67 3.22 -1.10 -5.03
N ALA A 68 3.08 0.04 -4.39
CA ALA A 68 2.02 0.98 -4.70
C ALA A 68 2.51 2.43 -4.61
N LYS A 69 1.86 3.29 -5.39
CA LYS A 69 2.04 4.74 -5.35
C LYS A 69 0.73 5.40 -4.96
N VAL A 70 0.76 6.21 -3.92
CA VAL A 70 -0.42 6.88 -3.37
C VAL A 70 -0.22 8.38 -3.44
N ASP A 71 -1.17 9.10 -4.03
CA ASP A 71 -1.20 10.55 -4.03
C ASP A 71 -1.49 11.06 -2.61
N SER A 72 -0.59 11.87 -2.05
CA SER A 72 -0.69 12.32 -0.66
C SER A 72 -1.85 13.29 -0.43
N ILE A 73 -2.22 14.05 -1.46
CA ILE A 73 -3.25 15.09 -1.38
C ILE A 73 -4.64 14.48 -1.54
N SER A 74 -4.83 13.64 -2.56
CA SER A 74 -6.11 13.03 -2.94
C SER A 74 -6.36 11.71 -2.24
N GLY A 75 -5.32 11.03 -1.76
CA GLY A 75 -5.40 9.66 -1.24
C GLY A 75 -5.64 8.61 -2.31
N GLU A 76 -5.51 8.98 -3.59
CA GLU A 76 -5.73 8.07 -4.72
C GLU A 76 -4.52 7.15 -4.93
N ILE A 77 -4.78 5.85 -5.06
CA ILE A 77 -3.73 4.88 -5.40
C ILE A 77 -3.52 4.94 -6.92
N LYS A 78 -2.48 5.68 -7.34
CA LYS A 78 -2.10 5.89 -8.74
C LYS A 78 -1.57 4.60 -9.39
N GLU A 79 -0.78 3.85 -8.65
CA GLU A 79 -0.22 2.57 -9.11
C GLU A 79 -0.35 1.54 -8.00
N PHE A 80 -0.70 0.31 -8.38
CA PHE A 80 -0.77 -0.81 -7.45
C PHE A 80 -0.37 -2.09 -8.17
N GLU A 81 0.66 -2.74 -7.65
CA GLU A 81 1.13 -4.03 -8.08
C GLU A 81 1.24 -4.97 -6.87
N ALA A 82 0.66 -6.18 -7.00
CA ALA A 82 0.81 -7.24 -6.02
C ALA A 82 1.24 -8.52 -6.73
N ARG A 83 2.38 -9.08 -6.29
CA ARG A 83 2.96 -10.30 -6.84
C ARG A 83 3.19 -11.31 -5.73
N PRO A 84 3.02 -12.61 -5.97
CA PRO A 84 3.31 -13.62 -4.95
C PRO A 84 4.81 -13.58 -4.58
N ALA A 85 5.10 -13.57 -3.27
CA ALA A 85 6.47 -13.76 -2.78
C ALA A 85 6.82 -15.24 -3.01
N ARG A 86 7.73 -15.49 -3.96
CA ARG A 86 8.15 -16.83 -4.37
C ARG A 86 9.21 -17.39 -3.44
#